data_AF-A0A9P6DWY8-F1
#
_entry.id   AF-A0A9P6DWY8-F1
#
_cell.length_a   1.000
_cell.length_b   1.000
_cell.length_c   1.000
_cell.angle_alpha   90.00
_cell.angle_beta   90.00
_cell.angle_gamma   90.00
#
_symmetry.space_group_name_H-M   'P 1'
#
loop_
_entity.id
_entity.type
_entity.pdbx_description
1 polymer ?
#
loop_
_entity_poly.entity_id
_entity_poly.type
_entity_poly.pdbx_seq_one_letter_code
_entity_poly.pdbx_strand_id
1 'polypeptide(L)' 'MCFSRKQVSKEAREQNELLQVAFVNQAAELIPNPDMLLCVDESSKDDHTVARRWGYSRVGTRCIVREPFVHGKRFSIL' A
#
# COMPACT_ATOMS: atom_id res chain seq x y z
N MET A 1 6.49 -26.16 -16.09
CA MET A 1 6.64 -24.88 -15.33
C MET A 1 6.78 -25.20 -13.87
N CYS A 2 7.86 -24.76 -13.21
CA CYS A 2 8.02 -24.95 -11.75
C CYS A 2 7.42 -23.75 -11.00
N PHE A 3 6.58 -24.04 -10.01
CA PHE A 3 6.00 -23.05 -9.10
C PHE A 3 6.60 -23.26 -7.71
N SER A 4 6.89 -22.18 -6.99
CA SER A 4 7.35 -22.24 -5.60
C SER A 4 6.46 -21.42 -4.68
N ARG A 5 6.36 -21.87 -3.42
CA ARG A 5 5.64 -21.17 -2.36
C ARG A 5 6.43 -19.92 -1.98
N LYS A 6 5.77 -18.76 -1.97
CA LYS A 6 6.38 -17.47 -1.63
C LYS A 6 5.45 -16.69 -0.71
N GLN A 7 6.04 -15.77 0.05
CA GLN A 7 5.28 -14.76 0.78
C GLN A 7 4.59 -13.84 -0.23
N VAL A 8 3.31 -13.54 0.01
CA VAL A 8 2.53 -12.67 -0.85
C VAL A 8 2.96 -11.23 -0.63
N SER A 9 3.29 -10.55 -1.72
CA SER A 9 3.39 -9.09 -1.76
C SER A 9 1.99 -8.54 -2.00
N LYS A 10 1.55 -7.65 -1.12
CA LYS A 10 0.26 -6.98 -1.24
C LYS A 10 0.47 -5.65 -1.93
N GLU A 11 -0.27 -5.43 -3.00
CA GLU A 11 -0.36 -4.15 -3.69
C GLU A 11 -1.80 -3.64 -3.52
N ALA A 12 -1.95 -2.34 -3.26
CA ALA A 12 -3.27 -1.72 -3.28
C ALA A 12 -3.81 -1.77 -4.71
N ARG A 13 -5.03 -2.26 -4.89
CA ARG A 13 -5.66 -2.29 -6.22
C ARG A 13 -5.80 -0.88 -6.81
N GLU A 14 -5.94 0.11 -5.95
CA GLU A 14 -6.08 1.53 -6.25
C GLU A 14 -4.74 2.21 -6.61
N GLN A 15 -3.60 1.51 -6.46
CA GLN A 15 -2.27 2.06 -6.75
C GLN A 15 -2.15 2.47 -8.23
N ASN A 16 -1.79 3.74 -8.46
CA ASN A 16 -1.57 4.31 -9.78
C ASN A 16 -0.26 5.11 -9.80
N GLU A 17 0.75 4.57 -10.48
CA GLU A 17 2.09 5.15 -10.54
C GLU A 17 2.12 6.51 -11.26
N LEU A 18 1.30 6.69 -12.30
CA LEU A 18 1.24 7.97 -13.04
C LEU A 18 0.70 9.09 -12.15
N LEU A 19 -0.36 8.79 -11.39
CA LEU A 19 -0.93 9.75 -10.44
C LEU A 19 0.04 10.03 -9.29
N GLN A 20 0.77 9.02 -8.83
CA GLN A 20 1.78 9.20 -7.80
C GLN A 20 2.91 10.14 -8.26
N VAL A 21 3.45 9.94 -9.46
CA VAL A 21 4.49 10.80 -10.02
C VAL A 21 3.97 12.22 -10.24
N ALA A 22 2.76 12.38 -10.79
CA ALA A 22 2.15 13.69 -10.98
C ALA A 22 1.97 14.44 -9.66
N PHE A 23 1.51 13.75 -8.61
CA PHE A 23 1.37 14.32 -7.27
C PHE A 23 2.71 14.78 -6.69
N VAL A 24 3.75 13.94 -6.76
CA VAL A 24 5.08 14.29 -6.22
C VAL A 24 5.66 15.52 -6.90
N ASN A 25 5.51 15.65 -8.22
CA ASN A 25 5.97 16.82 -8.95
C ASN A 25 5.24 18.09 -8.50
N GLN A 26 3.91 18.04 -8.38
CA GLN A 26 3.12 19.18 -7.89
C GLN A 26 3.46 19.54 -6.45
N ALA A 27 3.62 18.53 -5.58
CA ALA A 27 3.97 18.73 -4.19
C ALA A 27 5.35 19.37 -4.03
N ALA A 28 6.33 18.99 -4.86
CA ALA A 28 7.68 19.57 -4.83
C ALA A 28 7.69 21.06 -5.21
N GLU A 29 6.80 21.50 -6.11
CA GLU A 29 6.65 22.91 -6.45
C GLU A 29 5.98 23.72 -5.32
N LEU A 30 4.97 23.13 -4.67
CA LEU A 30 4.18 23.80 -3.63
C LEU A 30 4.83 23.79 -2.25
N ILE A 31 5.67 22.80 -1.96
CA ILE A 31 6.28 22.56 -0.65
C ILE A 31 7.80 22.57 -0.81
N PRO A 32 8.42 23.77 -0.87
CA PRO A 32 9.87 23.90 -1.01
C PRO A 32 10.62 23.50 0.28
N ASN A 33 9.94 23.49 1.43
CA ASN A 33 10.48 23.05 2.70
C ASN A 33 9.52 22.01 3.37
N PRO A 34 9.98 20.77 3.66
CA PRO A 34 9.17 19.75 4.31
C PRO A 34 8.69 20.12 5.72
N ASP A 35 9.36 21.03 6.43
CA ASP A 35 8.95 21.48 7.77
C ASP A 35 7.60 22.24 7.75
N MET A 36 7.11 22.62 6.56
CA MET A 36 5.80 23.24 6.37
C MET A 36 4.64 22.23 6.42
N LEU A 37 4.94 20.93 6.46
CA LEU A 37 3.94 19.87 6.44
C LEU A 37 3.67 19.32 7.85
N LEU A 38 2.38 19.30 8.21
CA LEU A 38 1.88 18.44 9.26
C LEU A 38 1.11 17.28 8.61
N CYS A 39 1.73 16.09 8.60
CA CYS A 39 1.09 14.88 8.11
C CYS A 39 0.26 14.25 9.23
N VAL A 40 -1.03 14.08 8.99
CA VAL A 40 -1.94 13.36 9.88
C VAL A 40 -2.48 12.16 9.11
N ASP A 41 -2.43 10.98 9.72
CA ASP A 41 -2.92 9.74 9.14
C ASP A 41 -3.86 9.01 10.11
N GLU A 42 -4.84 8.31 9.54
CA GLU A 42 -5.79 7.49 10.28
C GLU A 42 -5.38 6.02 10.21
N SER A 43 -4.92 5.45 11.32
CA SER A 43 -4.65 4.01 11.40
C SER A 43 -5.85 3.25 11.97
N SER A 44 -6.33 2.23 11.26
CA SER A 44 -7.26 1.23 11.82
C SER A 44 -6.52 -0.06 12.13
N LYS A 45 -6.50 -0.49 13.40
CA LYS A 45 -6.01 -1.82 13.78
C LYS A 45 -7.20 -2.74 14.03
N ASP A 46 -7.45 -3.66 13.10
CA ASP A 46 -8.19 -4.87 13.40
C ASP A 46 -7.24 -6.08 13.33
N ASP A 47 -7.34 -6.98 14.30
CA ASP A 47 -6.62 -8.26 14.29
C ASP A 47 -7.42 -9.33 13.51
N HIS A 48 -8.44 -8.91 12.74
CA HIS A 48 -9.43 -9.79 12.11
C HIS A 48 -9.38 -9.80 10.57
N THR A 49 -8.46 -9.07 9.95
CA THR A 49 -8.28 -9.10 8.50
C THR A 49 -7.63 -10.42 8.08
N VAL A 50 -8.44 -11.37 7.60
CA VAL A 50 -7.99 -12.67 7.05
C VAL A 50 -7.36 -12.45 5.67
N ALA A 51 -6.14 -11.90 5.65
CA ALA A 51 -5.40 -11.72 4.40
C ALA A 51 -4.48 -12.92 4.12
N ARG A 52 -4.41 -13.34 2.86
CA ARG A 52 -3.56 -14.47 2.44
C ARG A 52 -2.09 -14.10 2.56
N ARG A 53 -1.35 -14.80 3.43
CA ARG A 53 0.10 -14.55 3.66
C ARG A 53 1.02 -15.29 2.69
N TRP A 54 0.53 -16.38 2.08
CA TRP A 54 1.32 -17.29 1.23
C TRP A 54 0.59 -17.63 -0.06
N GLY A 55 1.34 -17.73 -1.16
CA GLY A 55 0.83 -18.13 -2.46
C GLY A 55 1.90 -18.83 -3.29
N TYR A 56 1.50 -19.35 -4.46
CA TYR A 56 2.39 -19.99 -5.41
C TYR A 56 2.58 -19.07 -6.62
N SER A 57 3.81 -18.94 -7.07
CA SER A 57 4.16 -18.21 -8.30
C SER A 57 5.29 -18.91 -9.02
N ARG A 58 5.49 -18.59 -10.30
CA ARG A 58 6.57 -19.17 -11.09
C ARG A 58 7.92 -18.88 -10.42
N VAL A 59 8.85 -19.82 -10.49
CA VAL A 59 10.23 -19.56 -10.04
C VAL A 59 10.76 -18.34 -10.81
N GLY A 60 11.36 -17.38 -10.10
CA GLY A 60 11.81 -16.10 -10.65
C GLY A 60 10.79 -14.94 -10.66
N THR A 61 9.50 -15.16 -10.36
CA THR A 61 8.49 -14.06 -10.34
C THR A 61 7.94 -13.79 -8.94
N ARG A 62 7.56 -12.56 -8.61
CA ARG A 62 6.95 -12.27 -7.30
C ARG A 62 5.51 -12.84 -7.25
N CYS A 63 5.09 -13.29 -6.07
CA CYS A 63 3.69 -13.64 -5.82
C CYS A 63 2.97 -12.37 -5.37
N ILE A 64 2.21 -11.76 -6.28
CA ILE A 64 1.53 -10.48 -6.05
C ILE A 64 0.03 -10.75 -5.94
N VAL A 65 -0.60 -10.15 -4.93
CA VAL A 65 -2.06 -10.09 -4.81
C VAL A 65 -2.46 -8.62 -4.73
N ARG A 66 -3.46 -8.25 -5.53
CA ARG A 66 -4.09 -6.93 -5.48
C ARG A 66 -5.38 -7.03 -4.68
N GLU A 67 -5.39 -6.39 -3.53
CA GLU A 67 -6.54 -6.33 -2.63
C GLU A 67 -7.05 -4.87 -2.57
N PRO A 68 -8.37 -4.65 -2.48
CA PRO A 68 -8.91 -3.31 -2.27
C PRO A 68 -8.49 -2.78 -0.90
N PHE A 69 -8.41 -1.46 -0.77
CA PHE A 69 -8.11 -0.82 0.51
C PHE A 69 -9.29 -0.97 1.48
N VAL A 70 -9.13 -1.83 2.49
CA VAL A 70 -10.16 -2.06 3.52
C VAL A 70 -10.04 -0.98 4.58
N HIS A 71 -11.05 -0.11 4.69
CA HIS A 71 -11.14 0.86 5.77
C HIS A 71 -11.74 0.17 7.01
N GLY A 72 -10.90 -0.11 8.02
CA GLY A 72 -11.37 -0.64 9.30
C GLY A 72 -12.18 0.38 10.11
N LYS A 73 -12.72 -0.05 11.26
CA LYS A 73 -13.40 0.84 12.21
C LYS A 73 -12.40 1.85 12.76
N ARG A 74 -12.77 3.14 12.72
CA ARG A 74 -11.84 4.27 12.84
C ARG A 74 -11.80 4.81 14.27
N PHE A 75 -10.60 5.13 14.75
CA PHE A 75 -10.37 5.86 15.99
C PHE A 75 -9.40 7.01 15.68
N SER A 76 -9.83 8.25 15.88
CA SER A 76 -8.95 9.42 15.79
C SER A 76 -8.11 9.50 17.07
N ILE A 77 -6.78 9.53 16.93
CA ILE A 77 -5.87 9.84 18.05
C ILE A 77 -5.54 11.33 17.91
N LEU A 78 -6.18 12.16 18.75
CA LEU A 78 -5.77 13.53 19.03
C LEU A 78 -5.17 13.57 20.44
#